data_AF-Q6BJE8-F1
#
_entry.id   AF-Q6BJE8-F1
#
_cell.length_a   1.000
_cell.length_b   1.000
_cell.length_c   1.000
_cell.angle_alpha   90.00
_cell.angle_beta   90.00
_cell.angle_gamma   90.00
#
_symmetry.space_group_name_H-M   'P 1'
#
loop_
_entity.id
_entity.type
_entity.pdbx_description
1 polymer ?
#
loop_
_entity_poly.entity_id
_entity_poly.type
_entity_poly.pdbx_seq_one_letter_code
_entity_poly.pdbx_strand_id
1 'polypeptide(L)'
;MLIPTEDRKKIHQYLFQEGVVVAKKDFDAPKHDEIDTKNLFVIKALQSLTSKGFVKTQFSWQYYYYTLTDEGVEFLRNELNIPEGILPLTRLKGAPAERPQRASRGPRRDGDSYRRRARD
;
A
#
# COMPACT_ATOMS: atom_id res chain seq x y z
N MET A 1 -9.05 6.74 -17.77
CA MET A 1 -10.35 7.29 -17.33
C MET A 1 -10.28 8.81 -17.41
N LEU A 2 -11.35 9.46 -17.89
CA LEU A 2 -11.46 10.91 -17.82
C LEU A 2 -11.80 11.29 -16.37
N ILE A 3 -10.89 11.99 -15.71
CA ILE A 3 -11.02 12.47 -14.32
C ILE A 3 -10.71 13.97 -14.37
N PRO A 4 -11.49 14.84 -13.70
CA PRO A 4 -11.17 16.25 -13.58
C PRO A 4 -9.73 16.44 -13.07
N THR A 5 -9.03 17.44 -13.60
CA THR A 5 -7.63 17.71 -13.25
C THR A 5 -7.48 18.08 -11.78
N GLU A 6 -8.47 18.76 -11.20
CA GLU A 6 -8.52 19.12 -9.78
C GLU A 6 -8.58 17.90 -8.86
N ASP A 7 -9.50 16.98 -9.12
CA ASP A 7 -9.65 15.75 -8.33
C ASP A 7 -8.43 14.84 -8.45
N ARG A 8 -7.82 14.78 -9.65
CA ARG A 8 -6.57 14.04 -9.85
C ARG A 8 -5.43 14.62 -9.02
N LYS A 9 -5.27 15.94 -9.02
CA LYS A 9 -4.26 16.62 -8.20
C LYS A 9 -4.47 16.36 -6.71
N LYS A 10 -5.71 16.39 -6.22
CA LYS A 10 -6.03 16.04 -4.82
C LYS A 10 -5.59 14.62 -4.45
N ILE A 11 -5.88 13.64 -5.32
CA ILE A 11 -5.48 12.24 -5.10
C ILE A 11 -3.95 12.11 -5.06
N HIS A 12 -3.24 12.76 -6.00
CA HIS A 12 -1.78 12.72 -6.06
C HIS A 12 -1.14 13.42 -4.86
N GLN A 13 -1.68 14.55 -4.42
CA GLN A 13 -1.21 15.28 -3.24
C GLN A 13 -1.39 14.47 -1.96
N TYR A 14 -2.56 13.84 -1.78
CA TYR A 14 -2.82 12.97 -0.64
C TYR A 14 -1.87 11.75 -0.63
N LEU A 15 -1.72 11.09 -1.78
CA LEU A 15 -0.81 9.96 -1.94
C LEU A 15 0.65 10.33 -1.64
N PHE A 16 1.10 11.53 -2.01
CA PHE A 16 2.45 12.00 -1.73
C PHE A 16 2.67 12.34 -0.25
N GLN A 17 1.66 12.90 0.43
CA GLN A 17 1.75 13.25 1.84
C GLN A 17 1.79 12.00 2.73
N GLU A 18 0.84 11.10 2.54
CA GLU A 18 0.71 9.89 3.39
C GLU A 18 1.60 8.75 2.93
N GLY A 19 1.86 8.61 1.61
CA GLY A 19 2.62 7.50 1.02
C GLY A 19 1.84 6.17 0.91
N VAL A 20 0.62 6.11 1.45
CA VAL A 20 -0.28 4.94 1.44
C VAL A 20 -1.71 5.43 1.22
N VAL A 21 -2.52 4.65 0.49
CA VAL A 21 -3.97 4.91 0.33
C VAL A 21 -4.72 3.59 0.46
N VAL A 22 -5.88 3.60 1.12
CA VAL A 22 -6.76 2.44 1.24
C VAL A 22 -8.12 2.76 0.67
N ALA A 23 -8.56 2.04 -0.36
CA ALA A 23 -9.87 2.23 -0.96
C ALA A 23 -10.71 0.96 -0.92
N LYS A 24 -11.92 1.05 -0.38
CA LYS A 24 -12.92 -0.03 -0.51
C LYS A 24 -13.30 -0.22 -1.98
N LYS A 25 -13.48 -1.45 -2.44
CA LYS A 25 -13.96 -1.79 -3.79
C LYS A 25 -15.47 -1.52 -3.88
N ASP A 26 -15.82 -0.24 -3.86
CA ASP A 26 -17.17 0.26 -4.04
C ASP A 26 -17.12 1.43 -5.03
N PHE A 27 -17.60 1.21 -6.25
CA PHE A 27 -17.47 2.19 -7.33
C PHE A 27 -18.55 3.29 -7.28
N ASP A 28 -19.65 3.02 -6.59
CA ASP A 28 -20.82 3.90 -6.56
C ASP A 28 -20.80 4.83 -5.33
N ALA A 29 -19.89 4.56 -4.38
CA ALA A 29 -19.63 5.42 -3.24
C ALA A 29 -19.36 6.87 -3.71
N PRO A 30 -20.20 7.84 -3.31
CA PRO A 30 -20.12 9.22 -3.80
C PRO A 30 -18.88 9.94 -3.31
N LYS A 31 -18.33 9.52 -2.16
CA LYS A 31 -17.12 10.07 -1.53
C LYS A 31 -16.24 8.95 -1.00
N HIS A 32 -14.94 9.20 -1.00
CA HIS A 32 -13.95 8.40 -0.30
C HIS A 32 -13.80 8.90 1.14
N ASP A 33 -13.36 8.03 2.06
CA ASP A 33 -13.34 8.33 3.50
C ASP A 33 -12.31 9.42 3.87
N GLU A 34 -11.14 9.39 3.24
CA GLU A 34 -10.01 10.29 3.56
C GLU A 34 -9.83 11.45 2.56
N ILE A 35 -10.38 11.30 1.35
CA ILE A 35 -10.19 12.20 0.22
C ILE A 35 -11.56 12.71 -0.21
N ASP A 36 -11.76 14.02 -0.29
CA ASP A 36 -13.00 14.64 -0.79
C ASP A 36 -13.11 14.53 -2.33
N THR A 37 -13.12 13.29 -2.82
CA THR A 37 -13.30 12.90 -4.23
C THR A 37 -14.12 11.61 -4.31
N LYS A 38 -14.64 11.28 -5.50
CA LYS A 38 -15.38 10.04 -5.74
C LYS A 38 -14.47 8.82 -5.60
N ASN A 39 -14.93 7.77 -4.95
CA ASN A 39 -14.11 6.57 -4.75
C ASN A 39 -13.71 5.90 -6.07
N LEU A 40 -14.58 5.96 -7.09
CA LEU A 40 -14.25 5.54 -8.45
C LEU A 40 -13.01 6.24 -9.01
N PHE A 41 -12.87 7.56 -8.79
CA PHE A 41 -11.73 8.33 -9.27
C PHE A 41 -10.45 7.90 -8.58
N VAL A 42 -10.50 7.66 -7.27
CA VAL A 42 -9.36 7.13 -6.48
C VAL A 42 -8.89 5.80 -7.05
N ILE A 43 -9.81 4.82 -7.18
CA ILE A 43 -9.47 3.48 -7.65
C ILE A 43 -8.90 3.51 -9.08
N LYS A 44 -9.49 4.30 -9.98
CA LYS A 44 -9.05 4.35 -11.39
C LYS A 44 -7.80 5.18 -11.60
N ALA A 45 -7.59 6.25 -10.83
CA ALA A 45 -6.33 7.00 -10.83
C ALA A 45 -5.19 6.11 -10.34
N LEU A 46 -5.37 5.43 -9.20
CA LEU A 46 -4.37 4.51 -8.66
C LEU A 46 -4.15 3.30 -9.56
N GLN A 47 -5.19 2.77 -10.21
CA GLN A 47 -5.03 1.74 -11.25
C GLN A 47 -4.06 2.20 -12.36
N SER A 48 -4.18 3.44 -12.82
CA SER A 48 -3.29 3.98 -13.86
C SER A 48 -1.84 4.18 -13.39
N LEU A 49 -1.63 4.51 -12.11
CA LEU A 49 -0.30 4.62 -11.52
C LEU A 49 0.34 3.23 -11.31
N THR A 50 -0.48 2.24 -10.95
CA THR A 50 0.00 0.87 -10.72
C THR A 50 0.44 0.19 -12.00
N SER A 51 -0.26 0.42 -13.12
CA SER A 51 0.18 -0.09 -14.43
C SER A 51 1.51 0.49 -14.91
N LYS A 52 1.93 1.64 -14.34
CA LYS A 52 3.22 2.29 -14.66
C LYS A 52 4.34 1.92 -13.68
N GLY A 53 4.06 1.15 -12.63
CA GLY A 53 5.05 0.76 -11.62
C GLY A 53 5.25 1.74 -10.46
N PHE A 54 4.56 2.89 -10.46
CA PHE A 54 4.70 3.92 -9.42
C PHE A 54 4.05 3.57 -8.08
N VAL A 55 3.10 2.64 -8.09
CA VAL A 55 2.35 2.24 -6.90
C VAL A 55 2.19 0.73 -6.92
N LYS A 56 2.41 0.09 -5.78
CA LYS A 56 2.13 -1.33 -5.58
C LYS A 56 0.75 -1.49 -4.94
N THR A 57 -0.08 -2.33 -5.56
CA THR A 57 -1.42 -2.67 -5.06
C THR A 57 -1.40 -4.03 -4.37
N GLN A 58 -2.13 -4.15 -3.27
CA GLN A 58 -2.55 -5.40 -2.66
C GLN A 58 -4.07 -5.39 -2.50
N PHE A 59 -4.75 -6.44 -2.94
CA PHE A 59 -6.20 -6.55 -2.81
C PHE A 59 -6.53 -7.60 -1.75
N SER A 60 -7.31 -7.21 -0.74
CA SER A 60 -7.70 -8.09 0.36
C SER A 60 -9.04 -7.65 0.94
N TRP A 61 -9.96 -8.60 1.14
CA TRP A 61 -11.25 -8.37 1.81
C TRP A 61 -12.09 -7.24 1.19
N GLN A 62 -12.10 -7.15 -0.14
CA GLN A 62 -12.74 -6.05 -0.88
C GLN A 62 -12.13 -4.65 -0.62
N TYR A 63 -10.90 -4.57 -0.14
CA TYR A 63 -10.12 -3.34 -0.04
C TYR A 63 -8.90 -3.40 -0.95
N TYR A 64 -8.61 -2.27 -1.59
CA TYR A 64 -7.37 -2.00 -2.29
C TYR A 64 -6.43 -1.24 -1.37
N TYR A 65 -5.30 -1.85 -1.08
CA TYR A 65 -4.19 -1.25 -0.34
C TYR A 65 -3.14 -0.81 -1.35
N TYR A 66 -2.89 0.50 -1.41
CA TYR A 66 -1.92 1.10 -2.30
C TYR A 66 -0.72 1.59 -1.51
N THR A 67 0.46 1.20 -1.97
CA THR A 67 1.74 1.58 -1.36
C THR A 67 2.60 2.27 -2.42
N LEU A 68 3.08 3.47 -2.12
CA LEU A 68 3.91 4.24 -3.03
C LEU A 68 5.32 3.63 -3.12
N THR A 69 5.87 3.53 -4.34
CA THR A 69 7.25 3.08 -4.58
C THR A 69 8.19 4.26 -4.71
N ASP A 70 9.51 4.04 -4.62
CA ASP A 70 10.51 5.12 -4.73
C ASP A 70 10.42 5.84 -6.10
N GLU A 71 10.21 5.11 -7.19
CA GLU A 71 9.97 5.67 -8.53
C GLU A 71 8.69 6.53 -8.58
N GLY A 72 7.64 6.10 -7.86
CA GLY A 72 6.40 6.85 -7.77
C GLY A 72 6.55 8.16 -7.01
N VAL A 73 7.45 8.22 -6.01
CA VAL A 73 7.77 9.47 -5.31
C VAL A 73 8.38 10.49 -6.27
N GLU A 74 9.34 10.09 -7.10
CA GLU A 74 9.97 10.96 -8.08
C GLU A 74 8.98 11.45 -9.14
N PHE A 75 8.11 10.56 -9.63
CA PHE A 75 7.04 10.92 -10.57
C PHE A 75 6.10 11.97 -9.98
N LEU A 76 5.62 11.76 -8.74
CA LEU A 76 4.70 12.69 -8.09
C LEU A 76 5.36 14.03 -7.76
N ARG A 77 6.66 14.07 -7.45
CA ARG A 77 7.40 15.34 -7.30
C ARG A 77 7.40 16.15 -8.58
N ASN A 78 7.69 15.51 -9.71
CA ASN A 78 7.72 16.18 -11.01
C ASN A 78 6.33 16.66 -11.43
N GLU A 79 5.27 15.89 -11.14
CA GLU A 79 3.90 16.28 -11.50
C GLU A 79 3.35 17.41 -10.62
N LEU A 80 3.68 17.40 -9.32
CA LEU A 80 3.21 18.40 -8.36
C LEU A 80 4.13 19.63 -8.25
N ASN A 81 5.30 19.61 -8.89
CA ASN A 81 6.35 20.64 -8.83
C ASN A 81 6.79 20.98 -7.38
N ILE A 82 6.94 19.95 -6.56
CA ILE A 82 7.36 20.09 -5.15
C ILE A 82 8.90 19.97 -5.08
N PRO A 83 9.61 20.87 -4.36
CA PRO A 83 11.05 20.77 -4.19
C PRO A 83 11.46 19.51 -3.41
N GLU A 84 12.69 19.01 -3.65
CA GLU A 84 13.18 17.70 -3.21
C GLU A 84 13.23 17.48 -1.69
N GLY A 85 13.06 18.52 -0.87
CA GLY A 85 13.13 18.45 0.58
C GLY A 85 11.93 17.79 1.26
N ILE A 86 10.77 17.67 0.59
CA ILE A 86 9.56 17.11 1.19
C ILE A 86 9.48 15.61 0.90
N LEU A 87 9.49 14.82 1.97
CA LEU A 87 9.38 13.36 1.92
C LEU A 87 7.99 12.92 2.41
N PRO A 88 7.44 11.81 1.87
CA PRO A 88 6.24 11.20 2.42
C PRO A 88 6.44 10.84 3.91
N LEU A 89 5.37 10.93 4.69
CA LEU A 89 5.39 10.67 6.14
C LEU A 89 5.94 9.29 6.50
N THR A 90 5.76 8.30 5.61
CA THR A 90 6.29 6.93 5.76
C THR A 90 7.82 6.87 5.84
N ARG A 91 8.54 7.85 5.27
CA ARG A 91 10.01 7.88 5.26
C ARG A 91 10.59 8.75 6.38
N LEU A 92 9.79 9.65 6.93
CA LEU A 92 10.14 10.48 8.09
C LEU A 92 9.97 9.73 9.41
N LYS A 93 8.93 8.88 9.53
CA LYS A 93 8.83 7.90 10.60
C LYS A 93 9.78 6.75 10.28
N GLY A 94 10.94 6.71 10.94
CA GLY A 94 11.93 5.64 10.75
C GLY A 94 11.33 4.23 10.82
N ALA A 95 12.05 3.26 10.24
CA ALA A 95 11.61 1.86 10.17
C ALA A 95 11.09 1.39 11.54
N PRO A 96 9.87 0.79 11.61
CA PRO A 96 9.42 0.20 12.86
C PRO A 96 10.46 -0.82 13.32
N ALA A 97 10.78 -0.79 14.62
CA ALA A 97 11.74 -1.68 15.25
C ALA A 97 11.55 -3.09 14.69
N GLU A 98 12.63 -3.63 14.11
CA GLU A 98 12.65 -4.97 13.55
C GLU A 98 11.95 -5.90 14.55
N ARG A 99 10.83 -6.49 14.14
CA ARG A 99 10.11 -7.47 14.97
C ARG A 99 11.19 -8.42 15.46
N PRO A 100 11.37 -8.63 16.77
CA PRO A 100 12.43 -9.50 17.26
C PRO A 100 12.28 -10.79 16.49
N GLN A 101 13.28 -11.08 15.64
CA GLN A 101 13.34 -12.32 14.89
C GLN A 101 13.05 -13.37 15.93
N ARG A 102 11.95 -14.11 15.75
CA ARG A 102 11.57 -15.17 16.66
C ARG A 102 12.83 -16.01 16.80
N ALA A 103 13.49 -15.91 17.95
CA ALA A 103 14.71 -16.63 18.23
C ALA A 103 14.45 -18.04 17.77
N SER A 104 15.30 -18.50 16.85
CA SER A 104 15.35 -19.86 16.35
C SER A 104 14.81 -20.79 17.43
N ARG A 105 13.62 -21.37 17.19
CA ARG A 105 13.05 -22.34 18.12
C ARG A 105 14.16 -23.36 18.33
N GLY A 106 14.67 -23.41 19.57
CA GLY A 106 15.76 -24.28 19.99
C GLY A 106 15.55 -25.72 19.52
N PRO A 107 16.62 -26.54 19.52
CA PRO A 107 16.63 -27.85 18.89
C PRO A 107 15.39 -28.63 19.30
N ARG A 108 14.59 -29.03 18.30
CA ARG A 108 13.44 -29.91 18.49
C ARG A 108 13.96 -31.20 19.12
N ARG A 109 13.84 -31.30 20.44
CA ARG A 109 14.07 -32.50 21.22
C ARG A 109 13.00 -33.51 20.84
N ASP A 110 13.45 -34.64 20.32
CA ASP A 110 12.81 -35.96 20.23
C ASP A 110 11.28 -36.01 20.30
N GLY A 111 10.65 -36.27 19.15
CA GLY A 111 9.24 -36.61 19.04
C GLY A 111 8.97 -37.82 18.14
N ASP A 112 9.97 -38.68 17.94
CA ASP A 112 9.90 -39.84 17.03
C ASP A 112 9.31 -41.09 17.69
N SER A 113 8.28 -40.93 18.53
CA SER A 113 7.70 -42.03 19.32
C SER A 113 6.26 -42.40 18.95
N TYR A 114 5.65 -41.78 17.94
CA TYR A 114 4.22 -41.99 17.63
C TYR A 114 3.90 -42.65 16.28
N ARG A 115 4.90 -43.06 15.48
CA ARG A 115 4.65 -43.60 14.12
C ARG A 115 5.08 -45.03 13.84
N ARG A 116 5.59 -45.79 14.81
CA ARG A 116 5.91 -47.21 14.62
C ARG A 116 5.41 -48.09 15.76
N ARG A 117 4.10 -48.36 15.83
CA ARG A 117 3.62 -49.65 16.34
C ARG A 117 2.37 -50.11 15.60
N ALA A 118 2.50 -51.32 15.06
CA ALA A 118 1.46 -52.29 14.71
C ALA A 118 0.52 -51.97 13.53
N ARG A 119 0.88 -52.49 12.36
CA ARG A 119 -0.08 -53.06 11.42
C ARG A 119 0.44 -54.45 11.05
N ASP A 120 0.01 -55.44 11.83
CA ASP A 120 -0.06 -56.84 11.43
C ASP A 120 -1.52 -57.15 11.07
#